data_AF-A0A2D8TTP5-F1
#
_entry.id   AF-A0A2D8TTP5-F1
#
_cell.length_a   1.000
_cell.length_b   1.000
_cell.length_c   1.000
_cell.angle_alpha   90.00
_cell.angle_beta   90.00
_cell.angle_gamma   90.00
#
_symmetry.space_group_name_H-M   'P 1'
#
loop_
_entity.id
_entity.type
_entity.pdbx_description
1 polymer ?
#
loop_
_entity_poly.entity_id
_entity_poly.type
_entity_poly.pdbx_seq_one_letter_code
_entity_poly.pdbx_strand_id
1 'polypeptide(L)'
;MDSYKHFESNGNDVKEYSNHHPIVRTHPETGKKILFVNWTYTKKIEGLEENESNEVLSKIFDHQSRLDLTCRYSWTENNIAIWDNRCVIHYAIADFFPGRGLGYERVMDRIAVLGDRPY
;
A
#
# COMPACT_ATOMS: atom_id res chain seq x y z
N MET A 1 -9.78 21.96 -18.94
CA MET A 1 -8.82 21.49 -17.93
C MET A 1 -9.33 21.89 -16.54
N ASP A 2 -10.66 21.80 -16.33
CA ASP A 2 -11.39 22.64 -15.37
C ASP A 2 -12.31 21.84 -14.44
N SER A 3 -12.17 20.51 -14.43
CA SER A 3 -12.96 19.61 -13.57
C SER A 3 -12.17 19.02 -12.41
N TYR A 4 -10.91 19.41 -12.21
CA TYR A 4 -10.12 18.94 -11.08
C TYR A 4 -10.59 19.62 -9.79
N LYS A 5 -11.50 18.97 -9.06
CA LYS A 5 -11.81 19.33 -7.68
C LYS A 5 -10.70 18.74 -6.80
N HIS A 6 -9.94 19.62 -6.14
CA HIS A 6 -8.99 19.22 -5.11
C HIS A 6 -9.71 18.38 -4.06
N PHE A 7 -9.18 17.20 -3.73
CA PHE A 7 -9.71 16.40 -2.63
C PHE A 7 -9.30 17.06 -1.32
N GLU A 8 -10.29 17.55 -0.57
CA GLU A 8 -10.07 18.07 0.78
C GLU A 8 -9.99 16.90 1.77
N SER A 9 -9.01 16.95 2.68
CA SER A 9 -8.92 16.02 3.81
C SER A 9 -10.20 16.13 4.65
N ASN A 10 -10.63 15.04 5.30
CA ASN A 10 -11.89 14.94 6.06
C ASN A 10 -11.93 15.81 7.35
N GLY A 11 -11.18 16.90 7.43
CA GLY A 11 -11.20 17.84 8.56
C GLY A 11 -10.70 17.27 9.89
N ASN A 12 -10.15 16.05 9.89
CA ASN A 12 -9.53 15.46 11.07
C ASN A 12 -8.20 16.16 11.31
N ASP A 13 -8.20 17.11 12.25
CA ASP A 13 -7.02 17.79 12.80
C ASP A 13 -6.24 16.80 13.68
N VAL A 14 -5.70 15.75 13.06
CA VAL A 14 -4.87 14.77 13.75
C VAL A 14 -3.49 15.41 13.89
N LYS A 15 -3.21 15.95 15.09
CA LYS A 15 -1.92 16.56 15.45
C LYS A 15 -0.71 15.64 15.25
N GLU A 16 -0.91 14.35 15.00
CA GLU A 16 0.11 13.39 14.58
C GLU A 16 -0.38 12.47 13.45
N TYR A 17 0.22 12.56 12.26
CA TYR A 17 -0.02 11.67 11.11
C TYR A 17 0.76 10.34 11.22
N SER A 18 0.89 9.79 12.43
CA SER A 18 1.65 8.55 12.67
C SER A 18 0.84 7.64 13.59
N ASN A 19 0.73 6.37 13.20
CA ASN A 19 0.11 5.32 14.00
C ASN A 19 1.09 4.19 14.21
N HIS A 20 0.98 3.54 15.37
CA HIS A 20 1.80 2.41 15.76
C HIS A 20 1.09 1.11 15.37
N HIS A 21 1.79 0.26 14.62
CA HIS A 21 1.28 -1.03 14.16
C HIS A 21 2.34 -2.12 14.37
N PRO A 22 1.92 -3.38 14.57
CA PRO A 22 2.86 -4.48 14.67
C PRO A 22 3.55 -4.71 13.32
N ILE A 23 4.86 -4.99 13.35
CA ILE A 23 5.62 -5.41 12.16
C ILE A 23 5.08 -6.73 11.61
N VAL A 24 4.62 -7.61 12.49
CA VAL A 24 3.98 -8.87 12.12
C VAL A 24 2.57 -8.87 12.69
N ARG A 25 1.57 -8.76 11.81
CA ARG A 25 0.16 -8.91 12.21
C ARG A 25 -0.30 -10.36 12.09
N THR A 26 -1.37 -10.69 12.80
CA THR A 26 -2.15 -11.91 12.62
C THR A 26 -3.32 -11.62 11.70
N HIS A 27 -3.54 -12.47 10.70
CA HIS A 27 -4.73 -12.36 9.86
C HIS A 27 -5.96 -12.82 10.66
N PRO A 28 -6.99 -11.97 10.84
CA PRO A 28 -8.06 -12.23 11.81
C PRO A 28 -8.87 -13.49 11.49
N GLU A 29 -8.99 -13.84 10.21
CA GLU A 29 -9.77 -15.01 9.79
C GLU A 29 -8.93 -16.28 9.58
N THR A 30 -7.65 -16.16 9.27
CA THR A 30 -6.82 -17.32 8.87
C THR A 30 -5.78 -17.68 9.91
N GLY A 31 -5.56 -16.84 10.91
CA GLY A 31 -4.52 -17.01 11.94
C GLY A 31 -3.08 -16.88 11.42
N LYS A 32 -2.87 -16.68 10.11
CA LYS A 32 -1.55 -16.58 9.51
C LYS A 32 -0.83 -15.32 9.97
N LYS A 33 0.49 -15.43 10.13
CA LYS A 33 1.37 -14.29 10.40
C LYS A 33 1.73 -13.59 9.09
N ILE A 34 1.62 -12.27 9.07
CA ILE A 34 1.83 -11.42 7.90
C ILE A 34 2.80 -10.31 8.25
N LEU A 35 3.80 -10.10 7.40
CA LEU A 35 4.68 -8.95 7.48
C LEU A 35 3.89 -7.69 7.09
N PHE A 36 3.54 -6.87 8.09
CA PHE A 36 2.67 -5.71 7.95
C PHE A 36 3.48 -4.41 7.92
N VAL A 37 4.36 -4.34 6.92
CA VAL A 37 5.31 -3.25 6.71
C VAL A 37 5.25 -2.91 5.22
N ASN A 38 5.34 -1.63 4.87
CA ASN A 38 5.44 -1.24 3.47
C ASN A 38 6.30 0.02 3.30
N TRP A 39 6.93 0.13 2.14
CA TRP A 39 7.86 1.21 1.81
C TRP A 39 7.24 2.60 1.79
N THR A 40 5.93 2.71 1.55
CA THR A 40 5.23 4.00 1.38
C THR A 40 4.87 4.65 2.71
N TYR A 41 4.49 3.85 3.72
CA TYR A 41 3.91 4.35 4.96
C TYR A 41 4.75 4.06 6.21
N THR A 42 5.60 3.02 6.19
CA THR A 42 6.43 2.71 7.36
C THR A 42 7.59 3.70 7.47
N LYS A 43 7.67 4.41 8.61
CA LYS A 43 8.70 5.43 8.86
C LYS A 43 9.91 4.90 9.63
N LYS A 44 9.68 4.12 10.68
CA LYS A 44 10.71 3.57 11.56
C LYS A 44 10.20 2.35 12.32
N ILE A 45 11.11 1.56 12.86
CA ILE A 45 10.85 0.51 13.84
C ILE A 45 11.02 1.10 15.23
N GLU A 46 10.04 0.90 16.11
CA GLU A 46 10.12 1.39 17.47
C GLU A 46 11.13 0.62 18.31
N GLY A 47 11.89 1.34 19.13
CA GLY A 47 12.92 0.77 19.99
C GLY A 47 14.26 0.50 19.30
N LEU A 48 14.37 0.77 17.98
CA LEU A 48 15.63 0.73 17.26
C LEU A 48 16.14 2.14 16.97
N GLU A 49 17.46 2.30 16.93
CA GLU A 49 18.10 3.50 16.41
C GLU A 49 17.80 3.66 14.91
N GLU A 50 17.82 4.89 14.39
CA GLU A 50 17.39 5.19 13.02
C GLU A 50 18.13 4.36 11.97
N ASN A 51 19.46 4.26 12.09
CA ASN A 51 20.28 3.49 11.15
C ASN A 51 19.94 2.00 11.19
N GLU A 52 19.76 1.43 12.38
CA GLU A 52 19.40 0.02 12.55
C GLU A 52 17.99 -0.26 12.00
N SER A 53 17.03 0.62 12.30
CA SER A 53 15.68 0.57 11.74
C SER A 53 15.72 0.58 10.21
N ASN A 54 16.48 1.49 9.60
CA ASN A 54 16.59 1.61 8.16
C ASN A 54 17.22 0.36 7.52
N GLU A 55 18.25 -0.22 8.13
CA GLU A 55 18.87 -1.46 7.65
C GLU A 55 17.90 -2.64 7.68
N VAL A 56 17.13 -2.79 8.76
CA VAL A 56 16.13 -3.86 8.89
C VAL A 56 14.99 -3.67 7.90
N LEU A 57 14.45 -2.46 7.79
CA LEU A 57 13.37 -2.15 6.85
C LEU A 57 13.81 -2.37 5.40
N SER A 58 15.04 -1.99 5.04
CA SER A 58 15.60 -2.23 3.70
C SER A 58 15.58 -3.72 3.34
N LYS A 59 16.07 -4.59 4.24
CA LYS A 59 16.05 -6.05 4.04
C LYS A 59 14.64 -6.60 3.91
N ILE A 60 13.68 -6.06 4.66
CA ILE A 60 12.27 -6.43 4.57
C ILE A 60 11.70 -6.04 3.20
N PHE A 61 11.96 -4.81 2.74
CA PHE A 61 11.45 -4.32 1.46
C PHE A 61 12.06 -5.09 0.27
N ASP A 62 13.36 -5.39 0.33
CA ASP A 62 14.03 -6.26 -0.65
C ASP A 62 13.39 -7.65 -0.70
N HIS A 63 13.07 -8.24 0.46
CA HIS A 63 12.37 -9.52 0.51
C HIS A 63 10.96 -9.43 -0.09
N GLN A 64 10.16 -8.42 0.28
CA GLN A 64 8.79 -8.23 -0.19
C GLN A 64 8.69 -7.97 -1.70
N SER A 65 9.74 -7.42 -2.32
CA SER A 65 9.78 -7.11 -3.75
C SER A 65 10.23 -8.27 -4.65
N ARG A 66 10.59 -9.42 -4.08
CA ARG A 66 11.00 -10.59 -4.85
C ARG A 66 9.90 -11.06 -5.79
N LEU A 67 10.24 -11.30 -7.05
CA LEU A 67 9.27 -11.63 -8.10
C LEU A 67 8.50 -12.94 -7.83
N ASP A 68 9.10 -13.89 -7.11
CA ASP A 68 8.43 -15.16 -6.75
C ASP A 68 7.33 -14.99 -5.69
N LEU A 69 7.24 -13.82 -5.06
CA LEU A 69 6.16 -13.43 -4.15
C LEU A 69 5.11 -12.52 -4.82
N THR A 70 5.26 -12.25 -6.13
CA THR A 70 4.40 -11.31 -6.87
C THR A 70 3.53 -12.02 -7.89
N CYS A 71 2.43 -11.37 -8.23
CA CYS A 71 1.68 -11.63 -9.46
C CYS A 71 1.48 -10.31 -10.20
N ARG A 72 1.37 -10.39 -11.54
CA ARG A 72 1.07 -9.23 -12.38
C ARG A 72 -0.30 -9.40 -12.97
N TYR A 73 -1.14 -8.38 -12.77
CA TYR A 73 -2.50 -8.35 -13.30
C TYR A 73 -2.61 -7.35 -14.45
N SER A 74 -3.05 -7.83 -15.61
CA SER A 74 -3.30 -7.02 -16.80
C SER A 74 -4.78 -6.66 -16.87
N TRP A 75 -5.07 -5.36 -16.89
CA TRP A 75 -6.44 -4.86 -16.93
C TRP A 75 -7.00 -4.94 -18.35
N THR A 76 -8.27 -5.34 -18.45
CA THR A 76 -9.12 -5.14 -19.63
C THR A 76 -10.40 -4.45 -19.21
N GLU A 77 -11.18 -3.97 -20.18
CA GLU A 77 -12.49 -3.38 -19.91
C GLU A 77 -13.37 -4.33 -19.09
N ASN A 78 -14.10 -3.78 -18.11
CA ASN A 78 -15.00 -4.50 -17.20
C ASN A 78 -14.34 -5.53 -16.26
N ASN A 79 -13.00 -5.58 -16.19
CA ASN A 79 -12.32 -6.41 -15.19
C ASN A 79 -12.48 -5.86 -13.78
N ILE A 80 -12.59 -6.78 -12.82
CA ILE A 80 -12.64 -6.48 -11.39
C ILE A 80 -11.50 -7.22 -10.71
N ALA A 81 -10.74 -6.50 -9.88
CA ALA A 81 -9.79 -7.09 -8.95
C ALA A 81 -10.27 -6.87 -7.52
N ILE A 82 -10.27 -7.94 -6.73
CA ILE A 82 -10.53 -7.90 -5.29
C ILE A 82 -9.27 -8.43 -4.62
N TRP A 83 -8.73 -7.68 -3.67
CA TRP A 83 -7.57 -8.10 -2.89
C TRP A 83 -7.77 -7.79 -1.42
N ASP A 84 -7.10 -8.55 -0.58
CA ASP A 84 -7.16 -8.40 0.86
C ASP A 84 -6.02 -7.49 1.36
N ASN A 85 -6.34 -6.23 1.68
CA ASN A 85 -5.38 -5.25 2.21
C ASN A 85 -4.69 -5.69 3.52
N ARG A 86 -5.18 -6.74 4.19
CA ARG A 86 -4.60 -7.25 5.43
C ARG A 86 -3.37 -8.13 5.17
N CYS A 87 -3.19 -8.64 3.95
CA CYS A 87 -2.12 -9.59 3.64
C CYS A 87 -1.36 -9.35 2.34
N VAL A 88 -1.68 -8.29 1.58
CA VAL A 88 -0.97 -7.97 0.33
C VAL A 88 -0.49 -6.53 0.30
N ILE A 89 0.55 -6.30 -0.49
CA ILE A 89 0.97 -4.99 -0.97
C ILE A 89 0.71 -4.97 -2.47
N HIS A 90 0.30 -3.82 -3.01
CA HIS A 90 0.12 -3.63 -4.45
C HIS A 90 0.91 -2.42 -4.93
N TYR A 91 1.29 -2.46 -6.20
CA TYR A 91 2.08 -1.42 -6.84
C TYR A 91 1.39 -1.00 -8.14
N ALA A 92 1.16 0.30 -8.30
CA ALA A 92 0.60 0.87 -9.52
C ALA A 92 1.72 1.17 -10.52
N ILE A 93 1.59 0.66 -11.74
CA ILE A 93 2.49 0.98 -12.86
C ILE A 93 1.98 2.26 -13.52
N ALA A 94 2.82 3.30 -13.54
CA ALA A 94 2.51 4.64 -14.04
C ALA A 94 2.76 4.78 -15.56
N ASP A 95 2.22 3.87 -16.38
CA ASP A 95 2.44 3.82 -17.84
C ASP A 95 1.31 4.46 -18.68
N PHE A 96 0.31 5.08 -18.04
CA PHE A 96 -0.93 5.55 -18.67
C PHE A 96 -1.03 7.08 -18.84
N PHE A 97 0.07 7.83 -18.73
CA PHE A 97 0.02 9.30 -18.80
C PHE A 97 0.15 9.81 -20.26
N PRO A 98 -0.71 10.75 -20.72
CA PRO A 98 -0.51 11.39 -22.02
C PRO A 98 0.87 12.07 -22.08
N GLY A 99 1.69 11.73 -23.08
CA GLY A 99 3.06 12.24 -23.23
C GLY A 99 4.14 11.58 -22.35
N ARG A 100 3.79 10.58 -21.51
CA ARG A 100 4.73 9.74 -20.74
C ARG A 100 4.20 8.31 -20.59
N GLY A 101 4.94 7.30 -21.06
CA GLY A 101 4.48 5.89 -21.04
C GLY A 101 3.77 5.49 -22.33
N LEU A 102 2.74 4.63 -22.24
CA LEU A 102 1.95 4.15 -23.38
C LEU A 102 0.89 5.17 -23.87
N GLY A 103 0.57 6.18 -23.06
CA GLY A 103 -0.23 7.32 -23.49
C GLY A 103 -1.75 7.10 -23.60
N TYR A 104 -2.27 5.98 -23.10
CA TYR A 104 -3.70 5.68 -23.08
C TYR A 104 -4.37 6.17 -21.80
N GLU A 105 -5.54 6.79 -21.93
CA GLU A 105 -6.38 7.15 -20.78
C GLU A 105 -6.83 5.90 -20.03
N ARG A 106 -6.77 5.95 -18.69
CA ARG A 106 -7.19 4.88 -17.80
C ARG A 106 -8.07 5.44 -16.69
N VAL A 107 -9.33 5.03 -16.69
CA VAL A 107 -10.32 5.40 -15.66
C VAL A 107 -10.66 4.14 -14.85
N MET A 108 -10.67 4.26 -13.53
CA MET A 108 -11.03 3.15 -12.64
C MET A 108 -11.79 3.67 -11.42
N ASP A 109 -12.75 2.88 -10.97
CA ASP A 109 -13.44 3.08 -9.70
C ASP A 109 -12.93 2.11 -8.64
N ARG A 110 -12.93 2.54 -7.38
CA ARG A 110 -12.51 1.72 -6.24
C ARG A 110 -13.45 1.91 -5.06
N ILE A 111 -13.82 0.79 -4.45
CA ILE A 111 -14.49 0.73 -3.16
C ILE A 111 -13.50 0.15 -2.14
N ALA A 112 -13.46 0.73 -0.95
CA ALA A 112 -12.70 0.20 0.17
C ALA A 112 -13.66 -0.22 1.28
N VAL A 113 -13.44 -1.43 1.82
CA VAL A 113 -14.17 -1.92 2.99
C VAL A 113 -13.44 -1.45 4.25
N LEU A 114 -14.19 -0.97 5.24
CA LEU A 114 -13.63 -0.55 6.53
C LEU A 114 -12.95 -1.74 7.21
N GLY A 115 -11.69 -1.56 7.62
CA GLY A 115 -10.86 -2.58 8.27
C GLY A 115 -10.91 -2.52 9.80
N ASP A 116 -10.35 -3.56 10.42
CA ASP A 116 -10.10 -3.66 11.87
C ASP A 116 -8.73 -3.09 12.26
N ARG A 117 -8.48 -2.95 13.57
CA ARG A 117 -7.15 -2.57 14.08
C ARG A 117 -6.20 -3.78 13.97
N PRO A 118 -5.02 -3.65 13.32
CA PRO A 118 -4.04 -4.73 13.26
C PRO A 118 -3.47 -5.12 14.64
N TYR A 119 -3.24 -6.42 14.87
CA TYR A 119 -2.65 -7.01 16.09
C TYR A 119 -1.73 -8.18 15.78
#